data_AF-A0A1Z5JFD0-F1
#
_entry.id   AF-A0A1Z5JFD0-F1
#
_cell.length_a   1.000
_cell.length_b   1.000
_cell.length_c   1.000
_cell.angle_alpha   90.00
_cell.angle_beta   90.00
_cell.angle_gamma   90.00
#
_symmetry.space_group_name_H-M   'P 1'
#
loop_
_entity.id
_entity.type
_entity.pdbx_description
1 polymer ?
#
loop_
_entity_poly.entity_id
_entity_poly.type
_entity_poly.pdbx_seq_one_letter_code
_entity_poly.pdbx_strand_id
1 'polypeptide(L)'
;MKCTTRVSRLWLCFQVLMGLVTSRGFSLFARKAPQKADVIGSCLSRAEAYEQLETFLQQDAANSATFQIQGWRWHTMSLARQAERLQQLAVRRPHDTAVITRAVQHVVNFNMKALHQIETDLFFPWVRKQIATKNPAIGSAIHVVLEELEELRQSVQILGSQMNQDATLIPSSSASIAERSAQVAQQTRSMLHLENTYLVPTIARIIPESEQKSFNNQVIRNLGIWDSRLHLVGMYEAIADDPTEMKLFEQIIPSLARKMIPRWKRLLYEPVAGDW
;
A
#
# COMPACT_ATOMS: atom_id res chain seq x y z
N MET A 1 -17.34 39.60 -13.07
CA MET A 1 -17.05 38.15 -13.14
C MET A 1 -15.55 37.97 -13.26
N LYS A 2 -14.86 37.52 -12.20
CA LYS A 2 -13.40 37.25 -12.23
C LYS A 2 -13.21 35.73 -12.19
N CYS A 3 -12.89 35.15 -13.34
CA CYS A 3 -12.51 33.76 -13.49
C CYS A 3 -11.00 33.65 -13.21
N THR A 4 -10.62 33.40 -11.96
CA THR A 4 -9.23 33.07 -11.60
C THR A 4 -9.05 31.56 -11.68
N THR A 5 -8.47 31.12 -12.79
CA THR A 5 -8.12 29.75 -13.11
C THR A 5 -7.08 29.20 -12.14
N ARG A 6 -7.47 28.16 -11.39
CA ARG A 6 -6.62 27.31 -10.53
C ARG A 6 -5.66 26.44 -11.36
N VAL A 7 -4.66 27.03 -12.03
CA VAL A 7 -3.64 26.27 -12.78
C VAL A 7 -2.39 25.97 -11.93
N SER A 8 -2.22 26.61 -10.77
CA SER A 8 -0.95 26.58 -10.02
C SER A 8 -0.68 25.32 -9.17
N ARG A 9 -1.51 24.27 -9.22
CA ARG A 9 -1.31 23.04 -8.43
C ARG A 9 -0.92 21.80 -9.24
N LEU A 10 -1.04 21.83 -10.57
CA LEU A 10 -0.58 20.74 -11.45
C LEU A 10 0.94 20.75 -11.68
N TRP A 11 1.60 21.88 -11.40
CA TRP A 11 3.02 22.05 -11.72
C TRP A 11 3.97 21.38 -10.71
N LEU A 12 3.56 21.24 -9.44
CA LEU A 12 4.42 20.63 -8.40
C LEU A 12 4.50 19.09 -8.54
N CYS A 13 3.45 18.42 -9.01
CA CYS A 13 3.51 16.97 -9.30
C CYS A 13 4.39 16.66 -10.51
N PHE A 14 4.53 17.61 -11.45
CA PHE A 14 5.33 17.45 -12.65
C PHE A 14 6.84 17.51 -12.37
N GLN A 15 7.27 18.38 -11.43
CA GLN A 15 8.70 18.49 -11.08
C GLN A 15 9.25 17.27 -10.33
N VAL A 16 8.42 16.60 -9.53
CA VAL A 16 8.80 15.35 -8.84
C VAL A 16 8.87 14.18 -9.82
N LEU A 17 7.98 14.11 -10.82
CA LEU A 17 8.00 13.01 -11.80
C LEU A 17 9.14 13.12 -12.83
N MET A 18 9.59 14.34 -13.14
CA MET A 18 10.61 14.64 -14.15
C MET A 18 12.05 14.73 -13.61
N GLY A 19 12.30 14.47 -12.33
CA GLY A 19 13.66 14.46 -11.79
C GLY A 19 14.33 15.84 -11.71
N LEU A 20 13.55 16.93 -11.68
CA LEU A 20 14.07 18.31 -11.58
C LEU A 20 14.17 18.83 -10.13
N VAL A 21 14.07 17.95 -9.13
CA VAL A 21 14.39 18.31 -7.74
C VAL A 21 15.85 17.94 -7.49
N THR A 22 16.73 18.93 -7.59
CA THR A 22 18.12 18.79 -7.13
C THR A 22 18.10 18.43 -5.64
N SER A 23 18.69 17.29 -5.32
CA SER A 23 18.99 16.84 -3.96
C SER A 23 19.66 17.96 -3.16
N ARG A 24 18.90 18.63 -2.29
CA ARG A 24 19.46 19.31 -1.12
C ARG A 24 19.15 18.42 0.08
N GLY A 25 20.22 17.99 0.73
CA GLY A 25 20.20 17.00 1.81
C GLY A 25 19.18 17.35 2.88
N PHE A 26 18.38 16.35 3.24
CA PHE A 26 17.54 16.41 4.43
C PHE A 26 18.14 15.52 5.51
N SER A 27 18.54 16.22 6.57
CA SER A 27 18.92 15.70 7.86
C SER A 27 17.81 14.83 8.46
N LEU A 28 18.25 13.76 9.11
CA LEU A 28 17.54 12.93 10.07
C LEU A 28 16.44 13.69 10.84
N PHE A 29 15.19 13.29 10.63
CA PHE A 29 14.18 13.47 11.66
C PHE A 29 14.55 12.54 12.81
N ALA A 30 15.19 13.09 13.85
CA ALA A 30 15.35 12.42 15.13
C ALA A 30 13.94 12.05 15.64
N ARG A 31 13.62 10.74 15.60
CA ARG A 31 12.38 10.20 16.14
C ARG A 31 12.37 10.44 17.65
N LYS A 32 11.59 11.42 18.09
CA LYS A 32 11.21 11.51 19.50
C LYS A 32 10.21 10.39 19.75
N ALA A 33 10.58 9.40 20.58
CA ALA A 33 9.67 8.32 20.96
C ALA A 33 8.38 8.94 21.54
N PRO A 34 7.19 8.57 21.06
CA PRO A 34 5.96 9.11 21.60
C PRO A 34 5.83 8.70 23.07
N GLN A 35 5.61 9.68 23.95
CA GLN A 35 5.21 9.43 25.33
C GLN A 35 3.88 8.67 25.30
N LYS A 36 3.82 7.51 25.97
CA LYS A 36 2.59 6.76 26.18
C LYS A 36 1.65 7.64 27.00
N ALA A 37 0.66 8.23 26.35
CA ALA A 37 -0.49 8.77 27.06
C ALA A 37 -1.35 7.59 27.49
N ASP A 38 -1.65 7.50 28.78
CA ASP A 38 -2.63 6.56 29.34
C ASP A 38 -4.01 6.94 28.82
N VAL A 39 -4.34 6.47 27.62
CA VAL A 39 -5.70 6.50 27.10
C VAL A 39 -6.46 5.41 27.83
N ILE A 40 -7.35 5.81 28.74
CA ILE A 40 -8.36 4.95 29.35
C ILE A 40 -9.30 4.51 28.22
N GLY A 41 -8.90 3.45 27.51
CA GLY A 41 -9.60 2.91 26.36
C GLY A 41 -10.78 2.07 26.82
N SER A 42 -11.99 2.51 26.49
CA SER A 42 -13.11 1.60 26.30
C SER A 42 -12.66 0.53 25.30
N CYS A 43 -12.51 -0.71 25.79
CA CYS A 43 -12.09 -1.84 24.99
C CYS A 43 -13.30 -2.34 24.19
N LEU A 44 -13.59 -1.67 23.07
CA LEU A 44 -14.58 -2.17 22.12
C LEU A 44 -14.11 -3.54 21.62
N SER A 45 -15.00 -4.53 21.69
CA SER A 45 -14.76 -5.81 21.00
C SER A 45 -14.74 -5.61 19.48
N ARG A 46 -14.13 -6.55 18.73
CA ARG A 46 -14.13 -6.51 17.26
C ARG A 46 -15.54 -6.45 16.68
N ALA A 47 -16.48 -7.21 17.25
CA ALA A 47 -17.87 -7.22 16.81
C ALA A 47 -18.54 -5.85 16.98
N GLU A 48 -18.40 -5.23 18.16
CA GLU A 48 -18.95 -3.90 18.42
C GLU A 48 -18.31 -2.83 17.52
N ALA A 49 -17.00 -2.93 17.29
CA ALA A 49 -16.29 -2.02 16.37
C ALA A 49 -16.83 -2.13 14.93
N TYR A 50 -17.04 -3.35 14.44
CA TYR A 50 -17.61 -3.57 13.10
C TYR A 50 -19.05 -3.08 13.00
N GLU A 51 -19.90 -3.40 13.98
CA GLU A 51 -21.29 -2.92 14.02
C GLU A 51 -21.36 -1.38 14.02
N GLN A 52 -20.51 -0.74 14.81
CA GLN A 52 -20.43 0.72 14.87
C GLN A 52 -20.00 1.33 13.53
N LEU A 53 -19.03 0.71 12.84
CA LEU A 53 -18.57 1.15 11.53
C LEU A 53 -19.61 0.94 10.45
N GLU A 54 -20.30 -0.20 10.44
CA GLU A 54 -21.37 -0.48 9.49
C GLU A 54 -22.52 0.50 9.66
N THR A 55 -22.95 0.72 10.91
CA THR A 55 -23.97 1.72 11.24
C THR A 55 -23.54 3.11 10.77
N PHE A 56 -22.30 3.50 11.05
CA PHE A 56 -21.74 4.76 10.56
C PHE A 56 -21.83 4.84 9.05
N LEU A 57 -21.30 3.86 8.32
CA LEU A 57 -21.23 3.85 6.86
C LEU A 57 -22.61 3.82 6.19
N GLN A 58 -23.65 3.24 6.83
CA GLN A 58 -25.02 3.22 6.33
C GLN A 58 -25.75 4.56 6.43
N GLN A 59 -25.46 5.39 7.45
CA GLN A 59 -26.22 6.61 7.75
C GLN A 59 -26.17 7.70 6.65
N ASP A 60 -25.24 7.64 5.72
CA ASP A 60 -24.95 8.76 4.81
C ASP A 60 -24.46 8.27 3.44
N ALA A 61 -25.05 7.17 2.95
CA ALA A 61 -24.74 6.59 1.65
C ALA A 61 -24.87 7.59 0.48
N ALA A 62 -25.57 8.71 0.68
CA ALA A 62 -25.73 9.79 -0.29
C ALA A 62 -24.47 10.67 -0.46
N ASN A 63 -23.61 10.79 0.56
CA ASN A 63 -22.38 11.58 0.50
C ASN A 63 -21.18 10.72 0.08
N SER A 64 -21.11 10.37 -1.20
CA SER A 64 -20.01 9.59 -1.79
C SER A 64 -18.75 10.43 -2.02
N ALA A 65 -18.09 10.83 -0.93
CA ALA A 65 -16.76 11.41 -1.02
C ALA A 65 -15.79 10.40 -1.68
N THR A 66 -14.94 10.89 -2.60
CA THR A 66 -14.04 10.02 -3.37
C THR A 66 -12.74 9.79 -2.62
N PHE A 67 -12.39 8.52 -2.38
CA PHE A 67 -11.09 8.14 -1.82
C PHE A 67 -9.94 8.44 -2.80
N GLN A 68 -8.91 9.12 -2.33
CA GLN A 68 -7.80 9.62 -3.15
C GLN A 68 -6.49 8.84 -2.96
N ILE A 69 -6.33 8.03 -1.91
CA ILE A 69 -5.06 7.34 -1.57
C ILE A 69 -4.99 5.96 -2.25
N GLN A 70 -5.37 5.92 -3.54
CA GLN A 70 -5.48 4.65 -4.28
C GLN A 70 -4.12 3.94 -4.46
N GLY A 71 -3.01 4.69 -4.52
CA GLY A 71 -1.68 4.11 -4.66
C GLY A 71 -1.31 3.15 -3.53
N TRP A 72 -1.71 3.42 -2.28
CA TRP A 72 -1.47 2.49 -1.17
C TRP A 72 -2.29 1.21 -1.34
N ARG A 73 -3.58 1.33 -1.66
CA ARG A 73 -4.49 0.20 -1.91
C ARG A 73 -4.02 -0.69 -3.07
N TRP A 74 -3.60 -0.09 -4.19
CA TRP A 74 -3.02 -0.83 -5.32
C TRP A 74 -1.68 -1.49 -4.96
N HIS A 75 -0.95 -0.98 -3.96
CA HIS A 75 0.26 -1.62 -3.46
C HIS A 75 -0.07 -2.93 -2.74
N THR A 76 -1.11 -2.94 -1.90
CA THR A 76 -1.63 -4.15 -1.24
C THR A 76 -2.05 -5.19 -2.29
N MET A 77 -2.78 -4.77 -3.33
CA MET A 77 -3.13 -5.63 -4.48
C MET A 77 -1.90 -6.19 -5.20
N SER A 78 -0.88 -5.34 -5.42
CA SER A 78 0.39 -5.75 -6.02
C SER A 78 1.09 -6.82 -5.18
N LEU A 79 1.18 -6.66 -3.86
CA LEU A 79 1.80 -7.66 -2.99
C LEU A 79 1.07 -9.02 -3.08
N ALA A 80 -0.26 -9.02 -3.00
CA ALA A 80 -1.06 -10.25 -3.12
C ALA A 80 -0.78 -10.96 -4.45
N ARG A 81 -0.87 -10.22 -5.57
CA ARG A 81 -0.60 -10.76 -6.91
C ARG A 81 0.81 -11.34 -7.03
N GLN A 82 1.83 -10.63 -6.56
CA GLN A 82 3.21 -11.09 -6.70
C GLN A 82 3.50 -12.33 -5.84
N ALA A 83 2.87 -12.44 -4.67
CA ALA A 83 2.94 -13.64 -3.85
C ALA A 83 2.27 -14.85 -4.54
N GLU A 84 1.14 -14.65 -5.22
CA GLU A 84 0.50 -15.73 -6.00
C GLU A 84 1.35 -16.19 -7.17
N ARG A 85 1.93 -15.24 -7.91
CA ARG A 85 2.83 -15.61 -8.99
C ARG A 85 4.02 -16.39 -8.42
N LEU A 86 4.59 -15.98 -7.28
CA LEU A 86 5.78 -16.62 -6.71
C LEU A 86 5.46 -18.06 -6.27
N GLN A 87 4.26 -18.28 -5.71
CA GLN A 87 3.73 -19.61 -5.48
C GLN A 87 3.71 -20.44 -6.77
N GLN A 88 3.14 -19.89 -7.85
CA GLN A 88 3.05 -20.60 -9.13
C GLN A 88 4.42 -20.93 -9.72
N LEU A 89 5.37 -19.99 -9.64
CA LEU A 89 6.76 -20.20 -10.06
C LEU A 89 7.40 -21.35 -9.28
N ALA A 90 7.31 -21.31 -7.95
CA ALA A 90 7.92 -22.32 -7.08
C ALA A 90 7.34 -23.73 -7.31
N VAL A 91 6.04 -23.83 -7.65
CA VAL A 91 5.38 -25.09 -8.01
C VAL A 91 5.77 -25.58 -9.41
N ARG A 92 5.75 -24.69 -10.41
CA ARG A 92 5.98 -25.07 -11.82
C ARG A 92 7.45 -25.33 -12.14
N ARG A 93 8.36 -24.65 -11.44
CA ARG A 93 9.80 -24.67 -11.71
C ARG A 93 10.60 -24.86 -10.42
N PRO A 94 10.37 -25.94 -9.65
CA PRO A 94 10.97 -26.14 -8.33
C PRO A 94 12.50 -26.24 -8.36
N HIS A 95 13.08 -26.55 -9.53
CA HIS A 95 14.52 -26.65 -9.74
C HIS A 95 15.18 -25.36 -10.25
N ASP A 96 14.42 -24.32 -10.61
CA ASP A 96 14.95 -23.04 -11.10
C ASP A 96 15.29 -22.11 -9.93
N THR A 97 16.23 -22.57 -9.13
CA THR A 97 16.51 -22.02 -7.81
C THR A 97 16.92 -20.54 -7.83
N ALA A 98 17.79 -20.16 -8.78
CA ALA A 98 18.20 -18.76 -8.96
C ALA A 98 17.04 -17.84 -9.38
N VAL A 99 16.04 -18.37 -10.10
CA VAL A 99 14.85 -17.60 -10.47
C VAL A 99 13.95 -17.42 -9.25
N ILE A 100 13.72 -18.50 -8.48
CA ILE A 100 12.95 -18.46 -7.23
C ILE A 100 13.58 -17.49 -6.22
N THR A 101 14.90 -17.55 -6.00
CA THR A 101 15.58 -16.62 -5.07
C THR A 101 15.37 -15.17 -5.48
N ARG A 102 15.53 -14.83 -6.78
CA ARG A 102 15.27 -13.46 -7.26
C ARG A 102 13.81 -13.04 -7.07
N ALA A 103 12.87 -13.94 -7.35
CA ALA A 103 11.45 -13.68 -7.14
C ALA A 103 11.13 -13.42 -5.65
N VAL A 104 11.68 -14.22 -4.73
CA VAL A 104 11.57 -13.99 -3.27
C VAL A 104 12.15 -12.63 -2.89
N GLN A 105 13.33 -12.27 -3.41
CA GLN A 105 13.95 -10.96 -3.16
C GLN A 105 13.04 -9.81 -3.61
N HIS A 106 12.41 -9.92 -4.79
CA HIS A 106 11.48 -8.91 -5.28
C HIS A 106 10.21 -8.82 -4.43
N VAL A 107 9.56 -9.95 -4.14
CA VAL A 107 8.31 -9.97 -3.35
C VAL A 107 8.55 -9.44 -1.95
N VAL A 108 9.58 -9.94 -1.26
CA VAL A 108 9.81 -9.68 0.17
C VAL A 108 10.57 -8.38 0.40
N ASN A 109 11.75 -8.23 -0.22
CA ASN A 109 12.68 -7.15 0.14
C ASN A 109 12.42 -5.85 -0.62
N PHE A 110 11.70 -5.92 -1.74
CA PHE A 110 11.28 -4.74 -2.50
C PHE A 110 9.80 -4.41 -2.25
N ASN A 111 8.86 -5.29 -2.67
CA ASN A 111 7.43 -4.97 -2.67
C ASN A 111 6.86 -4.88 -1.24
N MET A 112 6.90 -5.99 -0.49
CA MET A 112 6.36 -6.07 0.88
C MET A 112 7.03 -5.08 1.83
N LYS A 113 8.36 -4.98 1.81
CA LYS A 113 9.11 -4.05 2.67
C LYS A 113 8.68 -2.60 2.47
N ALA A 114 8.51 -2.15 1.22
CA ALA A 114 8.08 -0.79 0.94
C ALA A 114 6.64 -0.53 1.40
N LEU A 115 5.72 -1.48 1.19
CA LEU A 115 4.34 -1.38 1.70
C LEU A 115 4.33 -1.23 3.22
N HIS A 116 4.98 -2.15 3.94
CA HIS A 116 5.01 -2.13 5.40
C HIS A 116 5.69 -0.88 5.97
N GLN A 117 6.72 -0.37 5.30
CA GLN A 117 7.37 0.88 5.69
C GLN A 117 6.40 2.07 5.57
N ILE A 118 5.67 2.18 4.45
CA ILE A 118 4.67 3.23 4.28
C ILE A 118 3.56 3.11 5.33
N GLU A 119 3.08 1.91 5.62
CA GLU A 119 2.05 1.67 6.63
C GLU A 119 2.48 2.09 8.03
N THR A 120 3.66 1.62 8.44
CA THR A 120 4.20 1.82 9.78
C THR A 120 4.62 3.27 10.01
N ASP A 121 5.35 3.85 9.07
CA ASP A 121 5.98 5.16 9.26
C ASP A 121 5.07 6.32 8.89
N LEU A 122 4.11 6.12 7.98
CA LEU A 122 3.30 7.21 7.41
C LEU A 122 1.80 6.97 7.55
N PHE A 123 1.27 5.91 6.95
CA PHE A 123 -0.18 5.77 6.74
C PHE A 123 -0.94 5.53 8.04
N PHE A 124 -0.62 4.50 8.83
CA PHE A 124 -1.35 4.22 10.06
C PHE A 124 -1.24 5.35 11.09
N PRO A 125 -0.07 5.96 11.35
CA PRO A 125 0.02 7.14 12.22
C PRO A 125 -0.84 8.31 11.71
N TRP A 126 -0.84 8.55 10.41
CA TRP A 126 -1.63 9.61 9.79
C TRP A 126 -3.14 9.34 9.96
N VAL A 127 -3.62 8.13 9.67
CA VAL A 127 -5.03 7.76 9.84
C VAL A 127 -5.48 7.94 11.30
N ARG A 128 -4.72 7.38 12.26
CA ARG A 128 -5.04 7.50 13.69
C ARG A 128 -5.19 8.96 14.11
N LYS A 129 -4.21 9.79 13.73
CA LYS A 129 -4.24 11.24 14.04
C LYS A 129 -5.46 11.92 13.45
N GLN A 130 -5.77 11.64 12.18
CA GLN A 130 -6.84 12.33 11.48
C GLN A 130 -8.22 11.97 12.03
N ILE A 131 -8.45 10.69 12.29
CA ILE A 131 -9.75 10.22 12.80
C ILE A 131 -9.94 10.66 14.25
N ALA A 132 -8.93 10.54 15.11
CA ALA A 132 -9.00 11.05 16.48
C ALA A 132 -9.32 12.56 16.53
N THR A 133 -8.84 13.33 15.54
CA THR A 133 -9.11 14.77 15.47
C THR A 133 -10.50 15.09 14.92
N LYS A 134 -10.93 14.38 13.86
CA LYS A 134 -12.13 14.74 13.08
C LYS A 134 -13.39 14.03 13.53
N ASN A 135 -13.28 12.81 14.03
CA ASN A 135 -14.42 12.02 14.50
C ASN A 135 -13.98 11.07 15.64
N PRO A 136 -13.86 11.59 16.89
CA PRO A 136 -13.45 10.79 18.03
C PRO A 136 -14.37 9.60 18.31
N ALA A 137 -15.68 9.72 18.01
CA ALA A 137 -16.66 8.68 18.26
C ALA A 137 -16.38 7.40 17.45
N ILE A 138 -15.98 7.56 16.18
CA ILE A 138 -15.57 6.45 15.30
C ILE A 138 -14.10 6.06 15.49
N GLY A 139 -13.32 6.91 16.17
CA GLY A 139 -11.89 6.70 16.41
C GLY A 139 -11.56 5.37 17.08
N SER A 140 -12.32 4.98 18.12
CA SER A 140 -12.10 3.71 18.81
C SER A 140 -12.38 2.51 17.91
N ALA A 141 -13.45 2.53 17.12
CA ALA A 141 -13.76 1.43 16.21
C ALA A 141 -12.71 1.28 15.10
N ILE A 142 -12.24 2.39 14.51
CA ILE A 142 -11.14 2.34 13.53
C ILE A 142 -9.82 1.91 14.17
N HIS A 143 -9.59 2.22 15.44
CA HIS A 143 -8.41 1.73 16.15
C HIS A 143 -8.34 0.20 16.12
N VAL A 144 -9.46 -0.48 16.41
CA VAL A 144 -9.56 -1.94 16.36
C VAL A 144 -9.26 -2.49 14.96
N VAL A 145 -9.79 -1.86 13.90
CA VAL A 145 -9.48 -2.26 12.51
C VAL A 145 -7.99 -2.09 12.18
N LEU A 146 -7.37 -1.00 12.63
CA LEU A 146 -5.95 -0.74 12.42
C LEU A 146 -5.06 -1.69 13.23
N GLU A 147 -5.50 -2.16 14.39
CA GLU A 147 -4.81 -3.21 15.15
C GLU A 147 -4.88 -4.55 14.42
N GLU A 148 -6.05 -4.93 13.89
CA GLU A 148 -6.19 -6.17 13.11
C GLU A 148 -5.36 -6.14 11.81
N LEU A 149 -5.33 -5.01 11.10
CA LEU A 149 -4.45 -4.83 9.94
C LEU A 149 -2.96 -4.94 10.32
N GLU A 150 -2.57 -4.41 11.48
CA GLU A 150 -1.21 -4.51 11.99
C GLU A 150 -0.83 -5.96 12.36
N GLU A 151 -1.74 -6.73 12.98
CA GLU A 151 -1.56 -8.16 13.24
C GLU A 151 -1.34 -8.95 11.93
N LEU A 152 -2.19 -8.71 10.92
CA LEU A 152 -2.05 -9.34 9.60
C LEU A 152 -0.72 -8.97 8.93
N ARG A 153 -0.36 -7.68 8.96
CA ARG A 153 0.92 -7.18 8.41
C ARG A 153 2.13 -7.84 9.08
N GLN A 154 2.09 -7.99 10.41
CA GLN A 154 3.14 -8.68 11.16
C GLN A 154 3.23 -10.16 10.78
N SER A 155 2.09 -10.84 10.58
CA SER A 155 2.05 -12.22 10.10
C SER A 155 2.69 -12.36 8.70
N VAL A 156 2.32 -11.48 7.77
CA VAL A 156 2.92 -11.41 6.42
C VAL A 156 4.43 -11.16 6.50
N GLN A 157 4.88 -10.29 7.40
CA GLN A 157 6.31 -10.01 7.62
C GLN A 157 7.09 -11.24 8.12
N ILE A 158 6.50 -12.02 9.03
CA ILE A 158 7.09 -13.27 9.54
C ILE A 158 7.25 -14.28 8.40
N LEU A 159 6.19 -14.48 7.61
CA LEU A 159 6.21 -15.37 6.44
C LEU A 159 7.27 -14.93 5.42
N GLY A 160 7.34 -13.63 5.12
CA GLY A 160 8.35 -13.06 4.23
C GLY A 160 9.78 -13.31 4.72
N SER A 161 10.01 -13.17 6.03
CA SER A 161 11.32 -13.43 6.63
C SER A 161 11.71 -14.91 6.54
N GLN A 162 10.76 -15.82 6.74
CA GLN A 162 10.97 -17.26 6.58
C GLN A 162 11.25 -17.63 5.11
N MET A 163 10.51 -17.05 4.14
CA MET A 163 10.79 -17.26 2.71
C MET A 163 12.20 -16.80 2.31
N ASN A 164 12.66 -15.66 2.85
CA ASN A 164 14.04 -15.20 2.63
C ASN A 164 15.07 -16.20 3.15
N GLN A 165 14.84 -16.80 4.33
CA GLN A 165 15.72 -17.83 4.89
C GLN A 165 15.71 -19.09 4.02
N ASP A 166 14.53 -19.58 3.67
CA ASP A 166 14.32 -20.74 2.82
C ASP A 166 15.02 -20.59 1.45
N ALA A 167 14.97 -19.39 0.86
CA ALA A 167 15.62 -19.07 -0.41
C ALA A 167 17.16 -19.13 -0.38
N THR A 168 17.77 -19.15 0.82
CA THR A 168 19.24 -19.34 0.98
C THR A 168 19.65 -20.80 1.16
N LEU A 169 18.70 -21.70 1.49
CA LEU A 169 18.94 -23.12 1.82
C LEU A 169 18.64 -24.09 0.67
N ILE A 170 18.44 -23.54 -0.53
CA ILE A 170 18.14 -24.23 -1.78
C ILE A 170 19.12 -25.38 -2.09
N PRO A 171 18.67 -26.54 -2.62
CA PRO A 171 17.46 -26.75 -3.47
C PRO A 171 16.19 -27.29 -2.79
N SER A 172 16.23 -27.67 -1.52
CA SER A 172 15.12 -28.39 -0.86
C SER A 172 13.92 -27.51 -0.45
N SER A 173 14.01 -26.19 -0.62
CA SER A 173 13.04 -25.24 -0.03
C SER A 173 11.88 -24.81 -0.93
N SER A 174 11.83 -25.22 -2.21
CA SER A 174 10.84 -24.70 -3.18
C SER A 174 9.38 -24.97 -2.76
N ALA A 175 9.10 -26.12 -2.12
CA ALA A 175 7.77 -26.43 -1.60
C ALA A 175 7.37 -25.51 -0.43
N SER A 176 8.29 -25.25 0.50
CA SER A 176 8.07 -24.32 1.62
C SER A 176 7.83 -22.89 1.11
N ILE A 177 8.61 -22.44 0.13
CA ILE A 177 8.43 -21.13 -0.51
C ILE A 177 7.05 -21.05 -1.17
N ALA A 178 6.61 -22.08 -1.89
CA ALA A 178 5.29 -22.11 -2.50
C ALA A 178 4.17 -21.97 -1.45
N GLU A 179 4.24 -22.75 -0.37
CA GLU A 179 3.25 -22.73 0.71
C GLU A 179 3.19 -21.36 1.40
N ARG A 180 4.34 -20.81 1.82
CA ARG A 180 4.40 -19.50 2.48
C ARG A 180 3.96 -18.38 1.57
N SER A 181 4.28 -18.45 0.28
CA SER A 181 3.85 -17.45 -0.70
C SER A 181 2.33 -17.47 -0.89
N ALA A 182 1.71 -18.66 -0.85
CA ALA A 182 0.25 -18.79 -0.84
C ALA A 182 -0.37 -18.17 0.43
N GLN A 183 0.25 -18.39 1.59
CA GLN A 183 -0.20 -17.79 2.86
C GLN A 183 -0.07 -16.26 2.85
N VAL A 184 1.04 -15.71 2.33
CA VAL A 184 1.20 -14.25 2.15
C VAL A 184 0.11 -13.69 1.25
N ALA A 185 -0.18 -14.34 0.12
CA ALA A 185 -1.25 -13.91 -0.77
C ALA A 185 -2.62 -13.90 -0.07
N GLN A 186 -2.95 -14.97 0.66
CA GLN A 186 -4.19 -15.08 1.41
C GLN A 186 -4.32 -13.98 2.48
N GLN A 187 -3.29 -13.78 3.31
CA GLN A 187 -3.32 -12.76 4.36
C GLN A 187 -3.38 -11.35 3.80
N THR A 188 -2.66 -11.07 2.71
CA THR A 188 -2.71 -9.77 2.03
C THR A 188 -4.09 -9.49 1.44
N ARG A 189 -4.81 -10.52 0.96
CA ARG A 189 -6.21 -10.38 0.54
C ARG A 189 -7.15 -10.11 1.73
N SER A 190 -6.91 -10.72 2.89
CA SER A 190 -7.65 -10.39 4.11
C SER A 190 -7.42 -8.93 4.54
N MET A 191 -6.17 -8.45 4.44
CA MET A 191 -5.86 -7.03 4.66
C MET A 191 -6.68 -6.17 3.69
N LEU A 192 -6.57 -6.42 2.38
CA LEU A 192 -7.29 -5.68 1.35
C LEU A 192 -8.82 -5.70 1.55
N HIS A 193 -9.37 -6.81 2.06
CA HIS A 193 -10.78 -6.89 2.40
C HIS A 193 -11.15 -5.92 3.54
N LEU A 194 -10.42 -5.92 4.66
CA LEU A 194 -10.65 -4.98 5.77
C LEU A 194 -10.47 -3.52 5.31
N GLU A 195 -9.44 -3.28 4.51
CA GLU A 195 -9.17 -1.95 3.93
C GLU A 195 -10.38 -1.47 3.11
N ASN A 196 -10.88 -2.29 2.19
CA ASN A 196 -11.98 -1.93 1.30
C ASN A 196 -13.32 -1.81 2.01
N THR A 197 -13.58 -2.70 2.97
CA THR A 197 -14.87 -2.75 3.67
C THR A 197 -15.01 -1.61 4.67
N TYR A 198 -13.96 -1.30 5.43
CA TYR A 198 -14.06 -0.39 6.57
C TYR A 198 -13.17 0.84 6.45
N LEU A 199 -11.90 0.68 6.11
CA LEU A 199 -10.93 1.76 6.24
C LEU A 199 -11.05 2.80 5.13
N VAL A 200 -11.08 2.37 3.88
CA VAL A 200 -11.23 3.20 2.67
C VAL A 200 -12.50 4.05 2.72
N PRO A 201 -13.71 3.49 2.92
CA PRO A 201 -14.93 4.30 2.94
C PRO A 201 -14.97 5.25 4.15
N THR A 202 -14.46 4.82 5.31
CA THR A 202 -14.37 5.70 6.48
C THR A 202 -13.43 6.88 6.25
N ILE A 203 -12.24 6.64 5.68
CA ILE A 203 -11.29 7.72 5.33
C ILE A 203 -11.90 8.66 4.31
N ALA A 204 -12.51 8.12 3.25
CA ALA A 204 -13.12 8.91 2.19
C ALA A 204 -14.15 9.90 2.76
N ARG A 205 -14.95 9.45 3.72
CA ARG A 205 -16.00 10.25 4.35
C ARG A 205 -15.49 11.25 5.39
N ILE A 206 -14.54 10.87 6.24
CA ILE A 206 -14.10 11.71 7.36
C ILE A 206 -13.01 12.70 6.94
N ILE A 207 -12.11 12.30 6.05
CA ILE A 207 -10.89 13.05 5.74
C ILE A 207 -11.07 13.81 4.42
N PRO A 208 -10.95 15.15 4.39
CA PRO A 208 -11.08 15.92 3.16
C PRO A 208 -10.09 15.49 2.07
N GLU A 209 -10.53 15.49 0.81
CA GLU A 209 -9.68 15.10 -0.33
C GLU A 209 -8.36 15.88 -0.39
N SER A 210 -8.36 17.15 0.00
CA SER A 210 -7.14 17.97 0.00
C SER A 210 -6.06 17.42 0.93
N GLU A 211 -6.46 16.85 2.07
CA GLU A 211 -5.53 16.24 3.02
C GLU A 211 -5.06 14.87 2.52
N GLN A 212 -5.95 14.08 1.92
CA GLN A 212 -5.59 12.81 1.27
C GLN A 212 -4.59 13.03 0.13
N LYS A 213 -4.82 14.04 -0.73
CA LYS A 213 -3.90 14.43 -1.80
C LYS A 213 -2.55 14.93 -1.26
N SER A 214 -2.56 15.64 -0.13
CA SER A 214 -1.33 16.04 0.56
C SER A 214 -0.54 14.83 1.07
N PHE A 215 -1.23 13.83 1.62
CA PHE A 215 -0.61 12.57 2.05
C PHE A 215 0.03 11.82 0.87
N ASN A 216 -0.65 11.70 -0.28
CA ASN A 216 -0.06 11.08 -1.48
C ASN A 216 1.27 11.73 -1.89
N ASN A 217 1.33 13.06 -1.86
CA ASN A 217 2.56 13.80 -2.16
C ASN A 217 3.68 13.48 -1.16
N GLN A 218 3.34 13.24 0.11
CA GLN A 218 4.30 12.82 1.13
C GLN A 218 4.82 11.41 0.87
N VAL A 219 3.96 10.46 0.48
CA VAL A 219 4.35 9.08 0.13
C VAL A 219 5.31 9.07 -1.05
N ILE A 220 4.99 9.79 -2.14
CA ILE A 220 5.85 9.86 -3.34
C ILE A 220 7.25 10.39 -2.99
N ARG A 221 7.34 11.40 -2.11
CA ARG A 221 8.63 11.95 -1.67
C ARG A 221 9.43 10.95 -0.83
N ASN A 222 8.77 10.14 0.00
CA ASN A 222 9.44 9.14 0.85
C ASN A 222 9.93 7.93 0.05
N LEU A 223 9.17 7.46 -0.94
CA LEU A 223 9.61 6.35 -1.81
C LEU A 223 10.78 6.75 -2.72
N GLY A 224 10.88 8.03 -3.09
CA GLY A 224 11.83 8.48 -4.09
C GLY A 224 11.41 8.12 -5.52
N ILE A 225 12.04 8.77 -6.49
CA ILE A 225 11.60 8.76 -7.90
C ILE A 225 11.85 7.40 -8.57
N TRP A 226 12.90 6.69 -8.19
CA TRP A 226 13.23 5.40 -8.82
C TRP A 226 12.28 4.29 -8.37
N ASP A 227 12.12 4.12 -7.06
CA ASP A 227 11.27 3.06 -6.51
C ASP A 227 9.79 3.31 -6.84
N SER A 228 9.33 4.56 -6.82
CA SER A 228 7.95 4.89 -7.21
C SER A 228 7.60 4.45 -8.64
N ARG A 229 8.55 4.45 -9.59
CA ARG A 229 8.32 3.93 -10.95
C ARG A 229 8.12 2.42 -10.95
N LEU A 230 8.96 1.69 -10.21
CA LEU A 230 8.87 0.23 -10.10
C LEU A 230 7.57 -0.20 -9.41
N HIS A 231 7.21 0.45 -8.29
CA HIS A 231 5.95 0.19 -7.61
C HIS A 231 4.75 0.51 -8.50
N LEU A 232 4.79 1.61 -9.27
CA LEU A 232 3.70 1.95 -10.18
C LEU A 232 3.49 0.90 -11.28
N VAL A 233 4.56 0.26 -11.78
CA VAL A 233 4.43 -0.88 -12.70
C VAL A 233 3.72 -2.05 -11.99
N GLY A 234 4.18 -2.43 -10.79
CA GLY A 234 3.56 -3.52 -10.03
C GLY A 234 2.08 -3.26 -9.71
N MET A 235 1.74 -2.04 -9.31
CA MET A 235 0.36 -1.59 -9.07
C MET A 235 -0.49 -1.66 -10.34
N TYR A 236 0.03 -1.18 -11.47
CA TYR A 236 -0.67 -1.24 -12.76
C TYR A 236 -0.97 -2.67 -13.19
N GLU A 237 0.00 -3.58 -13.05
CA GLU A 237 -0.22 -4.99 -13.37
C GLU A 237 -1.23 -5.66 -12.42
N ALA A 238 -1.31 -5.22 -11.16
CA ALA A 238 -2.23 -5.77 -10.16
C ALA A 238 -3.70 -5.45 -10.44
N ILE A 239 -3.95 -4.36 -11.16
CA ILE A 239 -5.30 -3.88 -11.49
C ILE A 239 -5.64 -4.04 -12.97
N ALA A 240 -4.75 -4.63 -13.77
CA ALA A 240 -4.90 -4.71 -15.23
C ALA A 240 -6.19 -5.41 -15.67
N ASP A 241 -6.63 -6.40 -14.88
CA ASP A 241 -7.81 -7.21 -15.16
C ASP A 241 -9.09 -6.68 -14.49
N ASP A 242 -9.04 -5.54 -13.79
CA ASP A 242 -10.18 -4.88 -13.16
C ASP A 242 -10.51 -3.56 -13.88
N PRO A 243 -11.57 -3.52 -14.71
CA PRO A 243 -11.94 -2.31 -15.45
C PRO A 243 -12.30 -1.12 -14.55
N THR A 244 -12.81 -1.37 -13.35
CA THR A 244 -13.20 -0.33 -12.40
C THR A 244 -11.96 0.34 -11.81
N GLU A 245 -11.02 -0.47 -11.35
CA GLU A 245 -9.73 0.02 -10.85
C GLU A 245 -8.91 0.70 -11.94
N MET A 246 -8.92 0.13 -13.16
CA MET A 246 -8.22 0.73 -14.29
C MET A 246 -8.78 2.11 -14.62
N LYS A 247 -10.10 2.30 -14.61
CA LYS A 247 -10.71 3.61 -14.80
C LYS A 247 -10.27 4.62 -13.74
N LEU A 248 -10.19 4.21 -12.47
CA LEU A 248 -9.68 5.07 -11.39
C LEU A 248 -8.20 5.39 -11.59
N PHE A 249 -7.40 4.41 -12.00
CA PHE A 249 -5.99 4.59 -12.32
C PHE A 249 -5.76 5.63 -13.41
N GLU A 250 -6.56 5.60 -14.48
CA GLU A 250 -6.45 6.56 -15.57
C GLU A 250 -6.79 8.00 -15.17
N GLN A 251 -7.72 8.16 -14.22
CA GLN A 251 -8.14 9.44 -13.67
C GLN A 251 -7.11 10.02 -12.71
N ILE A 252 -6.49 9.18 -11.88
CA ILE A 252 -5.60 9.62 -10.79
C ILE A 252 -4.16 9.74 -11.26
N ILE A 253 -3.68 8.81 -12.09
CA ILE A 253 -2.28 8.77 -12.52
C ILE A 253 -2.04 9.66 -13.74
N PRO A 254 -1.07 10.59 -13.69
CA PRO A 254 -0.75 11.47 -14.81
C PRO A 254 -0.48 10.70 -16.11
N SER A 255 -1.01 11.21 -17.22
CA SER A 255 -0.90 10.55 -18.54
C SER A 255 0.54 10.25 -18.97
N LEU A 256 1.49 11.13 -18.63
CA LEU A 256 2.91 10.90 -18.91
C LEU A 256 3.45 9.67 -18.16
N ALA A 257 3.10 9.53 -16.87
CA ALA A 257 3.49 8.36 -16.08
C ALA A 257 2.91 7.08 -16.70
N ARG A 258 1.62 7.10 -17.05
CA ARG A 258 0.93 5.96 -17.68
C ARG A 258 1.61 5.53 -18.99
N LYS A 259 1.93 6.48 -19.86
CA LYS A 259 2.63 6.20 -21.14
C LYS A 259 4.04 5.62 -20.94
N MET A 260 4.66 5.87 -19.79
CA MET A 260 6.01 5.37 -19.48
C MET A 260 6.01 3.96 -18.86
N ILE A 261 4.87 3.46 -18.39
CA ILE A 261 4.76 2.13 -17.76
C ILE A 261 5.34 1.01 -18.62
N PRO A 262 5.04 0.88 -19.93
CA PRO A 262 5.64 -0.17 -20.75
C PRO A 262 7.17 -0.11 -20.80
N ARG A 263 7.72 1.12 -20.85
CA ARG A 263 9.17 1.32 -20.86
C ARG A 263 9.79 1.00 -19.49
N TRP A 264 9.17 1.43 -18.40
CA TRP A 264 9.63 1.12 -17.04
C TRP A 264 9.52 -0.37 -16.74
N LYS A 265 8.46 -1.02 -17.24
CA LYS A 265 8.29 -2.47 -17.14
C LYS A 265 9.49 -3.19 -17.73
N ARG A 266 9.80 -2.93 -19.01
CA ARG A 266 10.92 -3.55 -19.71
C ARG A 266 12.30 -3.23 -19.13
N LEU A 267 12.54 -1.95 -18.79
CA LEU A 267 13.90 -1.49 -18.44
C LEU A 267 14.21 -1.57 -16.95
N LEU A 268 13.21 -1.56 -16.08
CA LEU A 268 13.38 -1.47 -14.63
C LEU A 268 12.73 -2.65 -13.92
N TYR A 269 11.47 -2.96 -14.25
CA TYR A 269 10.70 -3.95 -13.51
C TYR A 269 11.10 -5.39 -13.85
N GLU A 270 11.03 -5.81 -15.11
CA GLU A 270 11.37 -7.17 -15.55
C GLU A 270 12.80 -7.62 -15.16
N PRO A 271 13.84 -6.76 -15.20
CA PRO A 271 15.17 -7.15 -14.72
C PRO A 271 15.24 -7.51 -13.23
N VAL A 272 14.36 -6.93 -12.41
CA VAL A 272 14.35 -7.13 -10.95
C VAL A 272 13.30 -8.14 -10.53
N ALA A 273 12.08 -7.97 -11.02
CA ALA A 273 10.96 -8.83 -10.74
C ALA A 273 11.09 -10.18 -11.44
N GLY A 274 11.67 -10.22 -12.65
CA GLY A 274 11.68 -11.37 -13.54
C GLY A 274 10.43 -11.44 -14.44
N ASP A 275 10.55 -12.15 -15.57
CA ASP A 275 9.43 -12.51 -16.45
C ASP A 275 9.07 -13.98 -16.22
N TRP A 276 8.28 -14.23 -15.18
CA TRP A 276 7.87 -15.58 -14.76
C TRP A 276 6.39 -15.69 -14.40
#